data_AF-A0A0D2Y026-F1
#
_entry.id   AF-A0A0D2Y026-F1
#
_cell.length_a   1.000
_cell.length_b   1.000
_cell.length_c   1.000
_cell.angle_alpha   90.00
_cell.angle_beta   90.00
_cell.angle_gamma   90.00
#
_symmetry.space_group_name_H-M   'P 1'
#
loop_
_entity.id
_entity.type
_entity.pdbx_description
1 polymer ?
#
loop_
_entity_poly.entity_id
_entity_poly.type
_entity_poly.pdbx_seq_one_letter_code
_entity_poly.pdbx_strand_id
1 'polypeptide(L)'
;MGKSYGTMQLLHTLEILSGGDDAYLTAGLQGYELANAAELLRDYQPFAKNGLSKVINMFNKIFLPMNLDFLNHVLGSEHNVKHFFANWEQCNIASAMAIAVLTDNRTTWDFAVDYFKHGEGNGAINNGISNIVKEPGTGKALGQGQESGRDQGHSAMNFQVLGAIGQQAWNQGEDLFAYNDSRILLGAEYFARYNLGNDVPFEPYTNGIVSFDVISEASRGAVRPAWELLYSHYVNIKGLDAPWTKAYLNNSLEFFGGFEGGAGSWGEGSGHYDGLGWGSLLHHLDESDIQAAKSSAAGPEPSTTTSESQPTSTTLATVRTVHGSKTTTADEGAETVTVKPSAVNAHRSSTTTATAIPQITEKPGKGCRARRPKSRKHRSVAN
;
A
#
# COMPACT_ATOMS: atom_id res chain seq x y z
N MET A 1 -19.01 -13.02 -32.94
CA MET A 1 -19.27 -11.77 -32.19
C MET A 1 -19.88 -12.17 -30.85
N GLY A 2 -19.15 -12.59 -29.81
CA GLY A 2 -17.97 -11.99 -29.21
C GLY A 2 -18.40 -11.31 -27.89
N LYS A 3 -18.58 -12.10 -26.83
CA LYS A 3 -19.04 -11.67 -25.50
C LYS A 3 -18.02 -10.70 -24.87
N SER A 4 -18.30 -9.40 -24.92
CA SER A 4 -17.54 -8.34 -24.22
C SER A 4 -18.35 -7.65 -23.10
N TYR A 5 -19.48 -8.23 -22.69
CA TYR A 5 -20.45 -7.56 -21.82
C TYR A 5 -20.14 -7.67 -20.31
N GLY A 6 -19.36 -8.66 -19.87
CA GLY A 6 -19.11 -8.88 -18.43
C GLY A 6 -18.25 -7.79 -17.79
N THR A 7 -17.11 -7.45 -18.38
CA THR A 7 -16.17 -6.47 -17.82
C THR A 7 -16.71 -5.03 -17.89
N MET A 8 -17.49 -4.71 -18.93
CA MET A 8 -18.10 -3.37 -19.05
C MET A 8 -19.24 -3.13 -18.05
N GLN A 9 -19.90 -4.19 -17.56
CA GLN A 9 -21.03 -4.04 -16.64
C GLN A 9 -20.57 -3.63 -15.25
N LEU A 10 -19.47 -4.20 -14.74
CA LEU A 10 -18.88 -3.82 -13.44
C LEU A 10 -18.47 -2.33 -13.38
N LEU A 11 -17.91 -1.80 -14.47
CA LEU A 11 -17.41 -0.41 -14.54
C LEU A 11 -18.49 0.67 -14.45
N HIS A 12 -19.76 0.34 -14.69
CA HIS A 12 -20.88 1.31 -14.60
C HIS A 12 -21.76 1.11 -13.37
N THR A 13 -21.60 -0.01 -12.64
CA THR A 13 -22.51 -0.36 -11.54
C THR A 13 -21.84 -0.45 -10.18
N LEU A 14 -20.50 -0.46 -10.10
CA LEU A 14 -19.83 -0.38 -8.80
C LEU A 14 -19.96 1.05 -8.26
N GLU A 15 -20.79 1.20 -7.23
CA GLU A 15 -21.06 2.49 -6.59
C GLU A 15 -20.41 2.62 -5.21
N ILE A 16 -20.20 1.49 -4.51
CA ILE A 16 -19.69 1.43 -3.14
C ILE A 16 -19.00 0.09 -2.87
N LEU A 17 -17.94 0.11 -2.07
CA LEU A 17 -17.43 -1.05 -1.35
C LEU A 17 -17.99 -1.01 0.08
N SER A 18 -18.66 -2.08 0.49
CA SER A 18 -19.29 -2.19 1.81
C SER A 18 -18.81 -3.46 2.51
N GLY A 19 -18.99 -3.57 3.82
CA GLY A 19 -18.44 -4.68 4.61
C GLY A 19 -17.78 -4.26 5.92
N GLY A 20 -17.91 -3.00 6.34
CA GLY A 20 -17.19 -2.49 7.51
C GLY A 20 -15.71 -2.27 7.17
N ASP A 21 -14.82 -2.56 8.12
CA ASP A 21 -13.38 -2.39 7.92
C ASP A 21 -12.84 -3.31 6.80
N ASP A 22 -13.41 -4.50 6.61
CA ASP A 22 -13.01 -5.44 5.54
C ASP A 22 -13.16 -4.84 4.12
N ALA A 23 -13.96 -3.77 3.97
CA ALA A 23 -14.07 -3.05 2.71
C ALA A 23 -12.73 -2.36 2.32
N TYR A 24 -11.89 -2.01 3.30
CA TYR A 24 -10.55 -1.43 3.06
C TYR A 24 -9.51 -2.49 2.68
N LEU A 25 -9.65 -3.73 3.15
CA LEU A 25 -8.90 -4.86 2.60
C LEU A 25 -9.28 -5.10 1.13
N THR A 26 -10.58 -5.07 0.83
CA THR A 26 -11.05 -5.22 -0.55
C THR A 26 -10.53 -4.09 -1.44
N ALA A 27 -10.60 -2.84 -0.96
CA ALA A 27 -10.10 -1.67 -1.68
C ALA A 27 -8.58 -1.73 -1.90
N GLY A 28 -7.81 -2.20 -0.91
CA GLY A 28 -6.37 -2.39 -1.06
C GLY A 28 -6.05 -3.53 -2.02
N LEU A 29 -6.47 -4.76 -1.69
CA LEU A 29 -6.11 -5.97 -2.44
C LEU A 29 -6.61 -5.93 -3.87
N GLN A 30 -7.91 -5.73 -4.08
CA GLN A 30 -8.45 -5.73 -5.45
C GLN A 30 -8.10 -4.44 -6.19
N GLY A 31 -7.81 -3.35 -5.47
CA GLY A 31 -7.46 -2.06 -6.05
C GLY A 31 -6.14 -2.11 -6.84
N TYR A 32 -5.07 -2.62 -6.24
CA TYR A 32 -3.77 -2.69 -6.92
C TYR A 32 -3.79 -3.68 -8.09
N GLU A 33 -4.49 -4.81 -7.94
CA GLU A 33 -4.64 -5.82 -8.99
C GLU A 33 -5.35 -5.23 -10.23
N LEU A 34 -6.50 -4.59 -10.02
CA LEU A 34 -7.28 -3.98 -11.09
C LEU A 34 -6.55 -2.80 -11.73
N ALA A 35 -5.83 -1.98 -10.94
CA ALA A 35 -5.11 -0.83 -11.45
C ALA A 35 -3.92 -1.25 -12.33
N ASN A 36 -3.17 -2.27 -11.91
CA ASN A 36 -2.08 -2.85 -12.71
C ASN A 36 -2.63 -3.48 -14.00
N ALA A 37 -3.76 -4.20 -13.94
CA ALA A 37 -4.41 -4.74 -15.13
C ALA A 37 -4.87 -3.64 -16.11
N ALA A 38 -5.41 -2.53 -15.60
CA ALA A 38 -5.79 -1.38 -16.41
C ALA A 38 -4.58 -0.69 -17.04
N GLU A 39 -3.46 -0.60 -16.32
CA GLU A 39 -2.20 -0.04 -16.82
C GLU A 39 -1.65 -0.84 -18.00
N LEU A 40 -1.62 -2.17 -17.89
CA LEU A 40 -1.21 -3.05 -18.98
C LEU A 40 -2.08 -2.90 -20.24
N LEU A 41 -3.35 -2.50 -20.07
CA LEU A 41 -4.28 -2.29 -21.16
C LEU A 41 -4.30 -0.85 -21.69
N ARG A 42 -3.54 0.08 -21.09
CA ARG A 42 -3.64 1.54 -21.34
C ARG A 42 -3.74 1.90 -22.82
N ASP A 43 -2.89 1.32 -23.65
CA ASP A 43 -2.78 1.63 -25.08
C ASP A 43 -3.61 0.73 -26.00
N TYR A 44 -4.30 -0.28 -25.44
CA TYR A 44 -5.21 -1.13 -26.20
C TYR A 44 -6.41 -0.29 -26.67
N GLN A 45 -6.43 0.01 -27.97
CA GLN A 45 -7.32 1.03 -28.56
C GLN A 45 -8.80 0.95 -28.14
N PRO A 46 -9.44 -0.23 -28.09
CA PRO A 46 -10.82 -0.33 -27.60
C PRO A 46 -10.99 0.11 -26.14
N PHE A 47 -10.03 -0.22 -25.27
CA PHE A 47 -10.02 0.17 -23.86
C PHE A 47 -9.67 1.64 -23.69
N ALA A 48 -8.61 2.13 -24.36
CA ALA A 48 -8.22 3.54 -24.33
C ALA A 48 -9.38 4.47 -24.69
N LYS A 49 -10.15 4.12 -25.74
CA LYS A 49 -11.26 4.95 -26.23
C LYS A 49 -12.51 4.92 -25.35
N ASN A 50 -12.87 3.76 -24.79
CA ASN A 50 -14.21 3.55 -24.20
C ASN A 50 -14.22 3.07 -22.74
N GLY A 51 -13.07 2.68 -22.19
CA GLY A 51 -12.93 2.01 -20.89
C GLY A 51 -12.05 2.76 -19.90
N LEU A 52 -10.89 3.26 -20.33
CA LEU A 52 -9.88 3.83 -19.42
C LEU A 52 -10.41 4.96 -18.55
N SER A 53 -11.11 5.95 -19.13
CA SER A 53 -11.69 7.06 -18.36
C SER A 53 -12.73 6.61 -17.33
N LYS A 54 -13.45 5.52 -17.58
CA LYS A 54 -14.44 4.96 -16.65
C LYS A 54 -13.77 4.25 -15.49
N VAL A 55 -12.71 3.49 -15.79
CA VAL A 55 -11.86 2.84 -14.78
C VAL A 55 -11.22 3.89 -13.87
N ILE A 56 -10.62 4.94 -14.45
CA ILE A 56 -10.02 6.05 -13.69
C ILE A 56 -11.08 6.71 -12.79
N ASN A 57 -12.28 6.97 -13.31
CA ASN A 57 -13.37 7.54 -12.52
C ASN A 57 -13.80 6.64 -11.36
N MET A 58 -13.84 5.31 -11.57
CA MET A 58 -14.12 4.34 -10.51
C MET A 58 -13.06 4.38 -9.40
N PHE A 59 -11.77 4.37 -9.77
CA PHE A 59 -10.67 4.46 -8.81
C PHE A 59 -10.71 5.75 -8.00
N ASN A 60 -10.86 6.89 -8.66
CA ASN A 60 -10.91 8.20 -8.00
C ASN A 60 -12.13 8.39 -7.09
N LYS A 61 -13.25 7.72 -7.40
CA LYS A 61 -14.49 7.87 -6.63
C LYS A 61 -14.58 6.90 -5.46
N ILE A 62 -14.00 5.70 -5.57
CA ILE A 62 -14.26 4.59 -4.64
C ILE A 62 -12.97 4.14 -3.96
N PHE A 63 -12.02 3.61 -4.73
CA PHE A 63 -10.86 2.93 -4.17
C PHE A 63 -9.87 3.90 -3.54
N LEU A 64 -9.44 4.92 -4.28
CA LEU A 64 -8.40 5.84 -3.82
C LEU A 64 -8.80 6.61 -2.55
N PRO A 65 -10.02 7.18 -2.44
CA PRO A 65 -10.46 7.78 -1.18
C PRO A 65 -10.40 6.81 0.00
N MET A 66 -10.83 5.56 -0.18
CA MET A 66 -10.74 4.55 0.88
C MET A 66 -9.29 4.22 1.26
N ASN A 67 -8.41 4.04 0.27
CA ASN A 67 -6.99 3.78 0.54
C ASN A 67 -6.37 4.94 1.34
N LEU A 68 -6.65 6.18 0.94
CA LEU A 68 -6.13 7.36 1.62
C LEU A 68 -6.75 7.56 3.00
N ASP A 69 -8.04 7.30 3.19
CA ASP A 69 -8.68 7.41 4.50
C ASP A 69 -8.05 6.42 5.50
N PHE A 70 -7.80 5.18 5.08
CA PHE A 70 -7.13 4.17 5.90
C PHE A 70 -5.68 4.58 6.22
N LEU A 71 -4.90 5.00 5.22
CA LEU A 71 -3.51 5.40 5.44
C LEU A 71 -3.37 6.72 6.23
N ASN A 72 -4.38 7.59 6.22
CA ASN A 72 -4.40 8.80 7.05
C ASN A 72 -5.01 8.55 8.44
N HIS A 73 -5.36 7.32 8.77
CA HIS A 73 -5.92 6.92 10.06
C HIS A 73 -7.16 7.74 10.47
N VAL A 74 -8.03 8.08 9.51
CA VAL A 74 -9.22 8.91 9.79
C VAL A 74 -10.43 8.08 10.21
N LEU A 75 -10.30 6.75 10.22
CA LEU A 75 -11.39 5.84 10.56
C LEU A 75 -11.51 5.67 12.07
N GLY A 76 -12.75 5.58 12.56
CA GLY A 76 -13.01 5.37 13.99
C GLY A 76 -12.45 4.04 14.54
N SER A 77 -12.32 3.02 13.68
CA SER A 77 -11.69 1.75 14.03
C SER A 77 -10.19 1.90 14.28
N GLU A 78 -9.54 2.94 13.76
CA GLU A 78 -8.11 3.24 13.88
C GLU A 78 -7.78 4.15 15.09
N HIS A 79 -8.56 4.04 16.16
CA HIS A 79 -8.31 4.70 17.45
C HIS A 79 -6.90 4.43 18.05
N ASN A 80 -6.19 3.42 17.52
CA ASN A 80 -4.76 3.21 17.67
C ASN A 80 -4.18 3.00 16.26
N VAL A 81 -3.18 3.82 15.86
CA VAL A 81 -2.56 3.77 14.52
C VAL A 81 -1.89 2.42 14.21
N LYS A 82 -1.59 1.61 15.22
CA LYS A 82 -1.04 0.25 15.07
C LYS A 82 -2.08 -0.86 15.28
N HIS A 83 -3.38 -0.53 15.33
CA HIS A 83 -4.43 -1.52 15.57
C HIS A 83 -4.42 -2.64 14.52
N PHE A 84 -4.45 -2.28 13.24
CA PHE A 84 -4.51 -3.26 12.15
C PHE A 84 -3.15 -3.89 11.88
N PHE A 85 -3.16 -5.15 11.44
CA PHE A 85 -1.95 -5.87 11.06
C PHE A 85 -1.35 -5.31 9.76
N ALA A 86 -0.05 -5.54 9.55
CA ALA A 86 0.71 -4.94 8.45
C ALA A 86 0.07 -5.14 7.06
N ASN A 87 -0.55 -6.28 6.78
CA ASN A 87 -1.19 -6.55 5.48
C ASN A 87 -2.27 -5.54 5.11
N TRP A 88 -2.97 -4.98 6.10
CA TRP A 88 -4.06 -4.04 5.88
C TRP A 88 -3.56 -2.73 5.27
N GLU A 89 -2.52 -2.15 5.85
CA GLU A 89 -1.94 -0.93 5.32
C GLU A 89 -1.10 -1.21 4.06
N GLN A 90 -0.35 -2.31 4.02
CA GLN A 90 0.44 -2.68 2.84
C GLN A 90 -0.41 -2.80 1.58
N CYS A 91 -1.58 -3.44 1.63
CA CYS A 91 -2.42 -3.55 0.44
C CYS A 91 -3.02 -2.20 0.02
N ASN A 92 -3.29 -1.31 0.97
CA ASN A 92 -3.73 0.06 0.69
C ASN A 92 -2.61 0.93 0.10
N ILE A 93 -1.35 0.74 0.52
CA ILE A 93 -0.17 1.37 -0.10
C ILE A 93 -0.04 0.87 -1.55
N ALA A 94 -0.08 -0.45 -1.76
CA ALA A 94 0.04 -1.04 -3.11
C ALA A 94 -1.04 -0.49 -4.05
N SER A 95 -2.28 -0.38 -3.58
CA SER A 95 -3.40 0.17 -4.35
C SER A 95 -3.21 1.64 -4.66
N ALA A 96 -2.87 2.46 -3.66
CA ALA A 96 -2.62 3.89 -3.87
C ALA A 96 -1.51 4.14 -4.88
N MET A 97 -0.41 3.36 -4.82
CA MET A 97 0.69 3.44 -5.80
C MET A 97 0.24 3.05 -7.21
N ALA A 98 -0.48 1.93 -7.36
CA ALA A 98 -0.92 1.46 -8.69
C ALA A 98 -1.92 2.44 -9.31
N ILE A 99 -2.86 2.97 -8.52
CA ILE A 99 -3.81 3.98 -8.97
C ILE A 99 -3.08 5.28 -9.32
N ALA A 100 -2.07 5.69 -8.55
CA ALA A 100 -1.28 6.88 -8.84
C ALA A 100 -0.57 6.78 -10.20
N VAL A 101 0.02 5.62 -10.53
CA VAL A 101 0.59 5.37 -11.86
C VAL A 101 -0.50 5.41 -12.94
N LEU A 102 -1.61 4.71 -12.74
CA LEU A 102 -2.70 4.68 -13.71
C LEU A 102 -3.29 6.07 -14.01
N THR A 103 -3.28 6.96 -13.03
CA THR A 103 -3.90 8.29 -13.11
C THR A 103 -2.91 9.44 -13.29
N ASP A 104 -1.62 9.14 -13.47
CA ASP A 104 -0.54 10.14 -13.53
C ASP A 104 -0.55 11.10 -12.31
N ASN A 105 -0.95 10.60 -11.13
CA ASN A 105 -1.16 11.39 -9.92
C ASN A 105 0.08 11.39 -9.02
N ARG A 106 0.96 12.37 -9.26
CA ARG A 106 2.21 12.53 -8.51
C ARG A 106 2.01 12.73 -7.00
N THR A 107 0.98 13.46 -6.59
CA THR A 107 0.72 13.73 -5.16
C THR A 107 0.43 12.43 -4.40
N THR A 108 -0.42 11.56 -4.96
CA THR A 108 -0.71 10.26 -4.34
C THR A 108 0.51 9.34 -4.38
N TRP A 109 1.29 9.37 -5.46
CA TRP A 109 2.54 8.62 -5.55
C TRP A 109 3.51 8.99 -4.42
N ASP A 110 3.81 10.29 -4.28
CA ASP A 110 4.75 10.79 -3.27
C ASP A 110 4.25 10.47 -1.85
N PHE A 111 2.93 10.61 -1.59
CA PHE A 111 2.33 10.20 -0.31
C PHE A 111 2.52 8.71 -0.02
N ALA A 112 2.21 7.82 -0.98
CA ALA A 112 2.27 6.38 -0.74
C ALA A 112 3.71 5.88 -0.55
N VAL A 113 4.67 6.43 -1.31
CA VAL A 113 6.10 6.13 -1.13
C VAL A 113 6.60 6.65 0.21
N ASP A 114 6.21 7.85 0.63
CA ASP A 114 6.56 8.39 1.94
C ASP A 114 5.96 7.56 3.07
N TYR A 115 4.69 7.18 2.98
CA TYR A 115 4.03 6.31 3.96
C TYR A 115 4.71 4.95 4.07
N PHE A 116 5.09 4.32 2.95
CA PHE A 116 5.86 3.07 2.99
C PHE A 116 7.15 3.22 3.80
N LYS A 117 7.86 4.34 3.62
CA LYS A 117 9.18 4.60 4.25
C LYS A 117 9.06 5.06 5.70
N HIS A 118 8.06 5.86 6.03
CA HIS A 118 8.00 6.69 7.25
C HIS A 118 6.64 6.68 7.96
N GLY A 119 5.65 5.93 7.47
CA GLY A 119 4.31 5.87 8.05
C GLY A 119 4.31 5.38 9.51
N GLU A 120 3.33 5.82 10.27
CA GLU A 120 3.21 5.53 11.71
C GLU A 120 2.61 4.13 11.99
N GLY A 121 1.81 3.62 11.05
CA GLY A 121 1.10 2.35 11.12
C GLY A 121 1.95 1.12 10.75
N ASN A 122 1.36 -0.07 10.86
CA ASN A 122 2.09 -1.33 10.72
C ASN A 122 2.49 -1.69 9.27
N GLY A 123 1.95 -1.02 8.26
CA GLY A 123 2.28 -1.23 6.86
C GLY A 123 3.55 -0.52 6.41
N ALA A 124 3.96 0.53 7.12
CA ALA A 124 5.27 1.15 6.90
C ALA A 124 6.38 0.12 7.17
N ILE A 125 7.41 0.08 6.32
CA ILE A 125 8.35 -1.04 6.26
C ILE A 125 9.11 -1.30 7.57
N ASN A 126 9.35 -0.25 8.36
CA ASN A 126 10.01 -0.33 9.66
C ASN A 126 9.15 -0.96 10.76
N ASN A 127 7.82 -0.86 10.63
CA ASN A 127 6.87 -1.52 11.51
C ASN A 127 6.47 -2.90 10.97
N GLY A 128 6.33 -3.05 9.65
CA GLY A 128 5.93 -4.28 8.99
C GLY A 128 7.00 -5.37 9.03
N ILE A 129 8.28 -4.99 8.97
CA ILE A 129 9.41 -5.85 9.33
C ILE A 129 10.02 -5.25 10.61
N SER A 130 9.51 -5.64 11.76
CA SER A 130 9.64 -4.89 13.02
C SER A 130 11.02 -4.97 13.66
N ASN A 131 11.64 -6.15 13.66
CA ASN A 131 12.89 -6.40 14.40
C ASN A 131 13.94 -7.01 13.49
N ILE A 132 15.21 -6.62 13.67
CA ILE A 132 16.34 -7.32 13.07
C ILE A 132 16.94 -8.26 14.10
N VAL A 133 16.93 -9.55 13.77
CA VAL A 133 17.48 -10.62 14.59
C VAL A 133 18.65 -11.28 13.88
N LYS A 134 19.39 -12.12 14.60
CA LYS A 134 20.54 -12.85 14.06
C LYS A 134 20.16 -14.28 13.74
N GLU A 135 20.39 -14.69 12.50
CA GLU A 135 20.25 -16.07 12.07
C GLU A 135 21.06 -17.02 12.97
N PRO A 136 20.41 -18.03 13.58
CA PRO A 136 21.10 -19.09 14.30
C PRO A 136 22.08 -19.83 13.39
N GLY A 137 23.32 -19.97 13.84
CA GLY A 137 24.40 -20.66 13.13
C GLY A 137 25.31 -19.73 12.32
N THR A 138 24.76 -18.77 11.57
CA THR A 138 25.56 -17.90 10.68
C THR A 138 25.79 -16.49 11.26
N GLY A 139 24.88 -16.02 12.11
CA GLY A 139 24.87 -14.64 12.61
C GLY A 139 24.44 -13.58 11.59
N LYS A 140 24.03 -13.97 10.37
CA LYS A 140 23.49 -13.04 9.35
C LYS A 140 22.22 -12.36 9.86
N ALA A 141 21.94 -11.14 9.40
CA ALA A 141 20.73 -10.42 9.78
C ALA A 141 19.49 -11.06 9.13
N LEU A 142 18.41 -11.17 9.90
CA LEU A 142 17.07 -11.54 9.44
C LEU A 142 16.06 -10.52 9.96
N GLY A 143 14.97 -10.31 9.23
CA GLY A 143 13.92 -9.36 9.60
C GLY A 143 12.65 -10.06 10.08
N GLN A 144 12.31 -9.95 11.36
CA GLN A 144 11.04 -10.46 11.87
C GLN A 144 9.87 -9.70 11.24
N GLY A 145 9.02 -10.42 10.50
CA GLY A 145 7.77 -9.88 9.98
C GLY A 145 6.77 -9.66 11.12
N GLN A 146 6.05 -8.54 11.09
CA GLN A 146 5.07 -8.18 12.13
C GLN A 146 4.03 -9.29 12.30
N GLU A 147 3.52 -9.89 11.23
CA GLU A 147 2.47 -10.91 11.33
C GLU A 147 2.95 -12.31 11.74
N SER A 148 4.27 -12.52 11.88
CA SER A 148 4.83 -13.86 12.15
C SER A 148 4.37 -14.47 13.49
N GLY A 149 4.02 -13.64 14.48
CA GLY A 149 3.42 -14.08 15.75
C GLY A 149 1.94 -14.45 15.65
N ARG A 150 1.23 -13.98 14.61
CA ARG A 150 -0.20 -14.26 14.38
C ARG A 150 -0.38 -15.62 13.72
N ASP A 151 0.05 -15.73 12.47
CA ASP A 151 0.09 -16.96 11.69
C ASP A 151 0.93 -16.75 10.41
N GLN A 152 1.40 -17.85 9.84
CA GLN A 152 2.26 -17.79 8.65
C GLN A 152 1.47 -17.58 7.35
N GLY A 153 0.16 -17.79 7.35
CA GLY A 153 -0.69 -17.56 6.16
C GLY A 153 -0.81 -16.08 5.81
N HIS A 154 -0.96 -15.23 6.81
CA HIS A 154 -0.94 -13.78 6.64
C HIS A 154 0.48 -13.23 6.55
N SER A 155 1.44 -13.81 7.27
CA SER A 155 2.84 -13.43 7.07
C SER A 155 3.30 -13.69 5.62
N ALA A 156 2.83 -14.76 4.97
CA ALA A 156 3.09 -15.02 3.56
C ALA A 156 2.49 -13.94 2.65
N MET A 157 1.28 -13.47 2.98
CA MET A 157 0.57 -12.42 2.24
C MET A 157 1.35 -11.10 2.27
N ASN A 158 2.00 -10.76 3.38
CA ASN A 158 2.84 -9.55 3.44
C ASN A 158 3.90 -9.55 2.34
N PHE A 159 4.57 -10.68 2.06
CA PHE A 159 5.61 -10.73 1.03
C PHE A 159 5.08 -10.68 -0.39
N GLN A 160 3.87 -11.17 -0.61
CA GLN A 160 3.18 -11.00 -1.89
C GLN A 160 2.90 -9.52 -2.17
N VAL A 161 2.38 -8.79 -1.17
CA VAL A 161 2.08 -7.36 -1.30
C VAL A 161 3.33 -6.49 -1.31
N LEU A 162 4.32 -6.78 -0.45
CA LEU A 162 5.62 -6.08 -0.43
C LEU A 162 6.39 -6.28 -1.75
N GLY A 163 6.31 -7.47 -2.35
CA GLY A 163 6.85 -7.73 -3.68
C GLY A 163 6.19 -6.83 -4.73
N ALA A 164 4.86 -6.72 -4.72
CA ALA A 164 4.13 -5.81 -5.61
C ALA A 164 4.50 -4.33 -5.39
N ILE A 165 4.57 -3.87 -4.13
CA ILE A 165 5.00 -2.50 -3.79
C ILE A 165 6.41 -2.22 -4.34
N GLY A 166 7.36 -3.12 -4.07
CA GLY A 166 8.73 -2.97 -4.55
C GLY A 166 8.81 -2.93 -6.08
N GLN A 167 8.07 -3.82 -6.75
CA GLN A 167 8.07 -3.88 -8.22
C GLN A 167 7.40 -2.65 -8.85
N GLN A 168 6.29 -2.18 -8.29
CA GLN A 168 5.62 -0.96 -8.73
C GLN A 168 6.55 0.26 -8.60
N ALA A 169 7.24 0.40 -7.46
CA ALA A 169 8.24 1.44 -7.26
C ALA A 169 9.41 1.33 -8.25
N TRP A 170 9.97 0.13 -8.41
CA TRP A 170 11.11 -0.11 -9.29
C TRP A 170 10.80 0.27 -10.74
N ASN A 171 9.60 -0.07 -11.22
CA ASN A 171 9.14 0.30 -12.56
C ASN A 171 9.01 1.81 -12.78
N GLN A 172 8.92 2.60 -11.70
CA GLN A 172 8.86 4.06 -11.72
C GLN A 172 10.22 4.71 -11.38
N GLY A 173 11.29 3.92 -11.25
CA GLY A 173 12.63 4.40 -10.92
C GLY A 173 12.88 4.66 -9.43
N GLU A 174 12.01 4.18 -8.55
CA GLU A 174 12.18 4.25 -7.09
C GLU A 174 12.60 2.87 -6.54
N ASP A 175 13.75 2.80 -5.87
CA ASP A 175 14.29 1.53 -5.38
C ASP A 175 13.88 1.22 -3.93
N LEU A 176 12.62 0.82 -3.74
CA LEU A 176 12.13 0.37 -2.44
C LEU A 176 12.64 -1.01 -2.03
N PHE A 177 13.14 -1.81 -2.98
CA PHE A 177 13.76 -3.10 -2.66
C PHE A 177 15.08 -2.92 -1.92
N ALA A 178 15.89 -1.92 -2.29
CA ALA A 178 17.15 -1.61 -1.60
C ALA A 178 16.96 -0.77 -0.32
N TYR A 179 15.76 -0.18 -0.12
CA TYR A 179 15.51 0.72 1.00
C TYR A 179 15.72 0.05 2.36
N ASN A 180 16.37 0.80 3.26
CA ASN A 180 16.67 0.40 4.64
C ASN A 180 17.38 -0.96 4.74
N ASP A 181 18.55 -1.06 4.09
CA ASP A 181 19.39 -2.26 4.01
C ASP A 181 18.64 -3.48 3.44
N SER A 182 17.88 -3.23 2.36
CA SER A 182 17.00 -4.22 1.74
C SER A 182 16.03 -4.86 2.73
N ARG A 183 15.28 -4.03 3.46
CA ARG A 183 14.42 -4.49 4.57
C ARG A 183 13.39 -5.55 4.14
N ILE A 184 12.88 -5.46 2.91
CA ILE A 184 12.00 -6.47 2.33
C ILE A 184 12.73 -7.82 2.21
N LEU A 185 13.99 -7.85 1.76
CA LEU A 185 14.79 -9.07 1.66
C LEU A 185 15.07 -9.67 3.03
N LEU A 186 15.43 -8.85 4.03
CA LEU A 186 15.64 -9.33 5.41
C LEU A 186 14.39 -10.03 5.94
N GLY A 187 13.20 -9.46 5.67
CA GLY A 187 11.92 -10.08 5.97
C GLY A 187 11.69 -11.39 5.22
N ALA A 188 11.94 -11.40 3.91
CA ALA A 188 11.73 -12.57 3.06
C ALA A 188 12.63 -13.74 3.50
N GLU A 189 13.90 -13.49 3.81
CA GLU A 189 14.83 -14.49 4.33
C GLU A 189 14.36 -15.09 5.67
N TYR A 190 13.86 -14.24 6.58
CA TYR A 190 13.30 -14.69 7.87
C TYR A 190 12.10 -15.62 7.67
N PHE A 191 11.12 -15.17 6.87
CA PHE A 191 9.90 -15.95 6.61
C PHE A 191 10.22 -17.26 5.92
N ALA A 192 11.05 -17.20 4.88
CA ALA A 192 11.46 -18.37 4.11
C ALA A 192 12.12 -19.42 5.00
N ARG A 193 13.09 -19.01 5.80
CA ARG A 193 13.81 -19.90 6.72
C ARG A 193 12.87 -20.61 7.67
N TYR A 194 11.96 -19.86 8.30
CA TYR A 194 11.01 -20.43 9.27
C TYR A 194 10.02 -21.41 8.62
N ASN A 195 9.48 -21.04 7.46
CA ASN A 195 8.49 -21.83 6.75
C ASN A 195 9.08 -23.01 5.97
N LEU A 196 10.41 -23.08 5.83
CA LEU A 196 11.16 -24.29 5.42
C LEU A 196 11.46 -25.22 6.61
N GLY A 197 10.87 -24.98 7.78
CA GLY A 197 10.99 -25.85 8.95
C GLY A 197 12.18 -25.58 9.87
N ASN A 198 12.91 -24.47 9.68
CA ASN A 198 14.04 -24.11 10.53
C ASN A 198 13.60 -23.10 11.62
N ASP A 199 14.35 -22.99 12.72
CA ASP A 199 14.01 -22.09 13.84
C ASP A 199 14.58 -20.69 13.67
N VAL A 200 13.76 -19.65 13.85
CA VAL A 200 14.20 -18.25 13.83
C VAL A 200 14.04 -17.63 15.24
N PRO A 201 14.94 -16.72 15.65
CA PRO A 201 14.72 -15.97 16.89
C PRO A 201 13.50 -15.08 16.73
N PHE A 202 12.70 -14.98 17.78
CA PHE A 202 11.53 -14.13 17.82
C PHE A 202 11.66 -13.15 18.99
N GLU A 203 11.54 -11.86 18.70
CA GLU A 203 11.45 -10.79 19.67
C GLU A 203 9.97 -10.53 20.00
N PRO A 204 9.54 -10.72 21.25
CA PRO A 204 8.17 -10.44 21.67
C PRO A 204 7.74 -9.02 21.31
N TYR A 205 6.52 -8.86 20.82
CA TYR A 205 5.99 -7.55 20.44
C TYR A 205 4.49 -7.43 20.71
N THR A 206 4.00 -6.19 20.72
CA THR A 206 2.57 -5.86 20.75
C THR A 206 2.26 -4.78 19.71
N ASN A 207 1.07 -4.84 19.13
CA ASN A 207 0.54 -3.76 18.29
C ASN A 207 -0.37 -2.79 19.08
N GLY A 208 -0.38 -2.91 20.42
CA GLY A 208 -1.23 -2.16 21.34
C GLY A 208 -2.61 -2.78 21.56
N ILE A 209 -2.97 -3.82 20.81
CA ILE A 209 -4.26 -4.55 20.94
C ILE A 209 -4.01 -6.01 21.29
N VAL A 210 -3.08 -6.66 20.60
CA VAL A 210 -2.65 -8.03 20.84
C VAL A 210 -1.15 -8.08 21.10
N SER A 211 -0.70 -9.11 21.80
CA SER A 211 0.71 -9.35 22.11
C SER A 211 1.10 -10.77 21.70
N PHE A 212 2.30 -10.92 21.18
CA PHE A 212 2.88 -12.21 20.81
C PHE A 212 4.26 -12.33 21.45
N ASP A 213 4.48 -13.44 22.14
CA ASP A 213 5.72 -13.78 22.83
C ASP A 213 6.53 -14.86 22.10
N VAL A 214 5.90 -15.57 21.16
CA VAL A 214 6.51 -16.59 20.30
C VAL A 214 6.06 -16.43 18.86
N ILE A 215 6.88 -16.93 17.94
CA ILE A 215 6.47 -17.10 16.54
C ILE A 215 5.37 -18.17 16.44
N SER A 216 4.39 -17.95 15.56
CA SER A 216 3.24 -18.86 15.42
C SER A 216 3.57 -20.07 14.56
N GLU A 217 3.22 -21.26 15.04
CA GLU A 217 3.21 -22.50 14.25
C GLU A 217 1.96 -22.60 13.35
N ALA A 218 0.96 -21.73 13.53
CA ALA A 218 -0.25 -21.74 12.73
C ALA A 218 0.09 -21.49 11.25
N SER A 219 -0.35 -22.40 10.39
CA SER A 219 -0.09 -22.39 8.95
C SER A 219 1.40 -22.41 8.57
N ARG A 220 2.30 -22.90 9.44
CA ARG A 220 3.73 -23.01 9.08
C ARG A 220 3.92 -23.84 7.81
N GLY A 221 4.71 -23.30 6.89
CA GLY A 221 4.85 -23.81 5.53
C GLY A 221 3.84 -23.22 4.53
N ALA A 222 3.07 -22.19 4.91
CA ALA A 222 2.11 -21.53 4.03
C ALA A 222 2.78 -20.97 2.77
N VAL A 223 2.36 -21.47 1.61
CA VAL A 223 2.88 -21.04 0.30
C VAL A 223 1.92 -20.05 -0.36
N ARG A 224 2.47 -18.93 -0.85
CA ARG A 224 1.79 -17.96 -1.72
C ARG A 224 2.76 -17.51 -2.83
N PRO A 225 2.28 -17.12 -4.02
CA PRO A 225 3.14 -16.56 -5.07
C PRO A 225 3.78 -15.24 -4.62
N ALA A 226 5.09 -15.11 -4.86
CA ALA A 226 5.90 -13.91 -4.64
C ALA A 226 7.37 -14.18 -4.98
N TRP A 227 7.76 -15.44 -5.03
CA TRP A 227 9.16 -15.83 -4.87
C TRP A 227 9.92 -15.78 -6.17
N GLU A 228 9.26 -15.93 -7.32
CA GLU A 228 9.85 -15.63 -8.64
C GLU A 228 10.24 -14.15 -8.71
N LEU A 229 9.34 -13.25 -8.31
CA LEU A 229 9.57 -11.81 -8.26
C LEU A 229 10.73 -11.46 -7.33
N LEU A 230 10.69 -11.93 -6.08
CA LEU A 230 11.71 -11.62 -5.08
C LEU A 230 13.08 -12.17 -5.47
N TYR A 231 13.13 -13.42 -5.96
CA TYR A 231 14.37 -14.04 -6.42
C TYR A 231 14.94 -13.31 -7.63
N SER A 232 14.11 -13.02 -8.64
CA SER A 232 14.56 -12.31 -9.83
C SER A 232 15.06 -10.91 -9.51
N HIS A 233 14.40 -10.18 -8.62
CA HIS A 233 14.92 -8.88 -8.22
C HIS A 233 16.23 -8.98 -7.44
N TYR A 234 16.26 -9.70 -6.32
CA TYR A 234 17.41 -9.67 -5.43
C TYR A 234 18.60 -10.49 -5.91
N VAL A 235 18.37 -11.68 -6.45
CA VAL A 235 19.45 -12.58 -6.86
C VAL A 235 19.83 -12.29 -8.31
N ASN A 236 18.88 -12.32 -9.23
CA ASN A 236 19.23 -12.22 -10.65
C ASN A 236 19.66 -10.79 -11.01
N ILE A 237 18.85 -9.77 -10.69
CA ILE A 237 19.14 -8.36 -11.03
C ILE A 237 20.20 -7.77 -10.10
N LYS A 238 19.99 -7.81 -8.77
CA LYS A 238 20.90 -7.16 -7.81
C LYS A 238 22.15 -7.99 -7.45
N GLY A 239 22.18 -9.28 -7.76
CA GLY A 239 23.34 -10.14 -7.47
C GLY A 239 23.58 -10.40 -5.98
N LEU A 240 22.56 -10.25 -5.13
CA LEU A 240 22.67 -10.47 -3.69
C LEU A 240 22.61 -11.96 -3.33
N ASP A 241 23.27 -12.32 -2.24
CA ASP A 241 23.16 -13.65 -1.64
C ASP A 241 21.86 -13.76 -0.82
N ALA A 242 20.85 -14.45 -1.36
CA ALA A 242 19.55 -14.68 -0.74
C ALA A 242 19.22 -16.19 -0.68
N PRO A 243 19.93 -16.96 0.16
CA PRO A 243 19.84 -18.41 0.17
C PRO A 243 18.46 -18.93 0.57
N TRP A 244 17.77 -18.28 1.52
CA TRP A 244 16.46 -18.74 1.97
C TRP A 244 15.38 -18.40 0.96
N THR A 245 15.44 -17.25 0.31
CA THR A 245 14.55 -16.85 -0.77
C THR A 245 14.70 -17.80 -1.95
N LYS A 246 15.94 -18.19 -2.31
CA LYS A 246 16.18 -19.22 -3.33
C LYS A 246 15.59 -20.58 -2.94
N ALA A 247 15.83 -21.02 -1.71
CA ALA A 247 15.29 -22.29 -1.23
C ALA A 247 13.76 -22.29 -1.20
N TYR A 248 13.16 -21.16 -0.82
CA TYR A 248 11.72 -21.02 -0.76
C TYR A 248 11.07 -20.91 -2.13
N LEU A 249 11.72 -20.26 -3.11
CA LEU A 249 11.31 -20.31 -4.51
C LEU A 249 11.22 -21.76 -5.00
N ASN A 250 12.24 -22.58 -4.74
CA ASN A 250 12.19 -23.99 -5.16
C ASN A 250 11.01 -24.73 -4.50
N ASN A 251 10.78 -24.50 -3.21
CA ASN A 251 9.64 -25.06 -2.49
C ASN A 251 8.29 -24.56 -3.04
N SER A 252 8.16 -23.27 -3.37
CA SER A 252 6.93 -22.71 -3.93
C SER A 252 6.64 -23.27 -5.33
N LEU A 253 7.67 -23.39 -6.18
CA LEU A 253 7.52 -24.00 -7.50
C LEU A 253 7.15 -25.47 -7.41
N GLU A 254 7.74 -26.24 -6.49
CA GLU A 254 7.34 -27.62 -6.25
C GLU A 254 5.85 -27.70 -5.85
N PHE A 255 5.41 -26.84 -4.92
CA PHE A 255 4.02 -26.76 -4.49
C PHE A 255 3.07 -26.43 -5.64
N PHE A 256 3.43 -25.51 -6.53
CA PHE A 256 2.60 -25.09 -7.66
C PHE A 256 2.72 -25.98 -8.92
N GLY A 257 3.50 -27.07 -8.87
CA GLY A 257 3.68 -27.96 -10.02
C GLY A 257 4.60 -27.41 -11.11
N GLY A 258 5.52 -26.52 -10.74
CA GLY A 258 6.65 -26.07 -11.55
C GLY A 258 6.61 -24.61 -12.00
N PHE A 259 5.53 -23.87 -11.73
CA PHE A 259 5.41 -22.44 -12.07
C PHE A 259 4.47 -21.69 -11.13
N GLU A 260 4.76 -20.42 -10.83
CA GLU A 260 3.86 -19.54 -10.08
C GLU A 260 2.74 -19.02 -11.00
N GLY A 261 1.56 -19.63 -10.89
CA GLY A 261 0.36 -19.24 -11.63
C GLY A 261 -0.30 -17.94 -11.12
N GLY A 262 -1.32 -17.48 -11.84
CA GLY A 262 -2.11 -16.30 -11.46
C GLY A 262 -3.12 -16.54 -10.35
N ALA A 263 -3.69 -15.46 -9.82
CA ALA A 263 -4.77 -15.48 -8.83
C ALA A 263 -5.83 -16.55 -9.15
N GLY A 264 -6.19 -17.35 -8.14
CA GLY A 264 -7.16 -18.45 -8.26
C GLY A 264 -6.68 -19.70 -9.01
N SER A 265 -5.44 -19.77 -9.51
CA SER A 265 -4.96 -20.95 -10.27
C SER A 265 -4.68 -22.19 -9.41
N TRP A 266 -4.60 -22.05 -8.09
CA TRP A 266 -4.33 -23.17 -7.15
C TRP A 266 -5.54 -23.53 -6.28
N GLY A 267 -6.75 -23.20 -6.74
CA GLY A 267 -8.02 -23.68 -6.17
C GLY A 267 -8.84 -22.62 -5.44
N GLU A 268 -9.93 -23.06 -4.82
CA GLU A 268 -10.85 -22.20 -4.06
C GLU A 268 -10.27 -21.78 -2.70
N GLY A 269 -10.55 -20.54 -2.28
CA GLY A 269 -10.11 -19.97 -1.01
C GLY A 269 -9.88 -18.47 -1.15
N SER A 270 -10.40 -17.66 -0.22
CA SER A 270 -10.29 -16.20 -0.33
C SER A 270 -8.83 -15.73 -0.44
N GLY A 271 -7.93 -16.38 0.30
CA GLY A 271 -6.50 -16.06 0.27
C GLY A 271 -5.82 -16.26 -1.09
N HIS A 272 -6.42 -17.02 -2.00
CA HIS A 272 -5.88 -17.26 -3.34
C HIS A 272 -6.12 -16.08 -4.30
N TYR A 273 -6.89 -15.08 -3.85
CA TYR A 273 -7.27 -13.88 -4.59
C TYR A 273 -6.76 -12.58 -3.92
N ASP A 274 -5.90 -12.68 -2.91
CA ASP A 274 -5.26 -11.51 -2.28
C ASP A 274 -4.08 -10.97 -3.11
N GLY A 275 -3.74 -11.67 -4.19
CA GLY A 275 -2.47 -11.64 -4.89
C GLY A 275 -2.63 -11.89 -6.39
N LEU A 276 -2.02 -11.05 -7.24
CA LEU A 276 -2.02 -11.31 -8.70
C LEU A 276 -1.41 -12.67 -9.08
N GLY A 277 -0.33 -13.06 -8.42
CA GLY A 277 0.51 -14.19 -8.87
C GLY A 277 1.21 -13.88 -10.20
N TRP A 278 1.17 -14.85 -11.13
CA TRP A 278 1.83 -14.78 -12.45
C TRP A 278 3.36 -14.65 -12.40
N GLY A 279 3.98 -15.12 -11.31
CA GLY A 279 5.42 -15.01 -11.07
C GLY A 279 6.25 -15.50 -12.26
N SER A 280 6.00 -16.71 -12.74
CA SER A 280 6.77 -17.29 -13.84
C SER A 280 6.53 -16.62 -15.19
N LEU A 281 5.38 -15.96 -15.39
CA LEU A 281 5.09 -15.21 -16.61
C LEU A 281 5.76 -13.83 -16.60
N LEU A 282 5.79 -13.17 -15.44
CA LEU A 282 6.18 -11.77 -15.32
C LEU A 282 7.63 -11.57 -14.85
N HIS A 283 8.21 -12.56 -14.18
CA HIS A 283 9.49 -12.41 -13.48
C HIS A 283 10.51 -13.50 -13.77
N HIS A 284 10.18 -14.53 -14.55
CA HIS A 284 11.21 -15.43 -15.07
C HIS A 284 12.03 -14.68 -16.12
N LEU A 285 13.33 -14.54 -15.87
CA LEU A 285 14.26 -13.81 -16.72
C LEU A 285 15.26 -14.77 -17.37
N ASP A 286 15.43 -14.66 -18.69
CA ASP A 286 16.54 -15.28 -19.39
C ASP A 286 17.84 -14.48 -19.13
N GLU A 287 19.00 -15.07 -19.45
CA GLU A 287 20.30 -14.42 -19.23
C GLU A 287 20.41 -13.05 -19.90
N SER A 288 19.82 -12.88 -21.09
CA SER A 288 19.76 -11.58 -21.77
C SER A 288 18.97 -10.53 -21.00
N ASP A 289 17.86 -10.91 -20.38
CA ASP A 289 17.01 -9.99 -19.62
C ASP A 289 17.73 -9.52 -18.35
N ILE A 290 18.45 -10.45 -17.70
CA ILE A 290 19.27 -10.16 -16.53
C ILE A 290 20.36 -9.13 -16.88
N GLN A 291 21.06 -9.31 -18.00
CA GLN A 291 22.11 -8.36 -18.41
C GLN A 291 21.54 -6.98 -18.75
N ALA A 292 20.37 -6.93 -19.40
CA ALA A 292 19.68 -5.68 -19.68
C ALA A 292 19.26 -4.95 -18.40
N ALA A 293 18.67 -5.67 -17.44
CA ALA A 293 18.23 -5.11 -16.16
C ALA A 293 19.40 -4.63 -15.28
N LYS A 294 20.54 -5.35 -15.28
CA LYS A 294 21.75 -4.89 -14.57
C LYS A 294 22.30 -3.59 -15.15
N SER A 295 22.28 -3.47 -16.47
CA SER A 295 22.76 -2.29 -17.17
C SER A 295 21.90 -1.05 -16.88
N SER A 296 20.57 -1.22 -16.76
CA SER A 296 19.67 -0.12 -16.39
C SER A 296 19.75 0.24 -14.90
N ALA A 297 19.96 -0.74 -14.02
CA ALA A 297 20.09 -0.53 -12.58
C ALA A 297 21.38 0.20 -12.17
N ALA A 298 22.44 0.14 -12.99
CA ALA A 298 23.73 0.77 -12.71
C ALA A 298 23.72 2.31 -12.84
N GLY A 299 22.72 2.90 -13.49
CA GLY A 299 22.68 4.34 -13.81
C GLY A 299 23.86 4.79 -14.71
N PRO A 300 23.84 6.01 -15.27
CA PRO A 300 25.03 6.55 -15.91
C PRO A 300 26.11 6.77 -14.84
N GLU A 301 27.33 6.28 -15.07
CA GLU A 301 28.49 6.69 -14.26
C GLU A 301 28.55 8.22 -14.20
N PRO A 302 28.89 8.83 -13.04
CA PRO A 302 29.06 10.26 -12.96
C PRO A 302 30.26 10.66 -13.84
N SER A 303 29.98 11.09 -15.06
CA SER A 303 30.96 11.76 -15.91
C SER A 303 31.35 13.06 -15.22
N THR A 304 32.52 13.04 -14.58
CA THR A 304 33.19 14.20 -13.99
C THR A 304 33.58 15.16 -15.12
N THR A 305 32.61 15.95 -15.56
CA THR A 305 32.86 17.09 -16.43
C THR A 305 32.80 18.34 -15.55
N THR A 306 33.96 18.75 -15.06
CA THR A 306 34.15 20.07 -14.44
C THR A 306 33.73 21.15 -15.43
N SER A 307 32.65 21.86 -15.12
CA SER A 307 32.23 23.09 -15.78
C SER A 307 32.08 24.17 -14.71
N GLU A 308 33.14 24.93 -14.48
CA GLU A 308 33.05 26.27 -13.89
C GLU A 308 32.40 27.22 -14.91
N SER A 309 31.30 27.87 -14.54
CA SER A 309 31.16 29.34 -14.69
C SER A 309 29.79 29.87 -14.24
N GLN A 310 29.86 30.61 -13.12
CA GLN A 310 29.19 31.88 -12.77
C GLN A 310 27.65 32.06 -12.69
N PRO A 311 27.19 32.94 -11.77
CA PRO A 311 25.77 33.15 -11.49
C PRO A 311 25.18 34.26 -12.38
N THR A 312 24.04 33.98 -13.01
CA THR A 312 23.22 35.02 -13.64
C THR A 312 21.92 35.22 -12.86
N SER A 313 21.82 36.43 -12.31
CA SER A 313 20.60 37.06 -11.80
C SER A 313 19.53 37.11 -12.90
N THR A 314 18.30 36.73 -12.56
CA THR A 314 17.13 37.01 -13.41
C THR A 314 16.09 37.79 -12.62
N THR A 315 16.02 39.06 -12.96
CA THR A 315 15.06 40.08 -12.55
C THR A 315 13.64 39.69 -12.96
N LEU A 316 12.67 39.86 -12.06
CA LEU A 316 11.25 39.84 -12.39
C LEU A 316 10.91 40.99 -13.35
N ALA A 317 10.31 40.68 -14.50
CA ALA A 317 9.64 41.65 -15.34
C ALA A 317 8.12 41.47 -15.26
N THR A 318 7.47 42.47 -14.67
CA THR A 318 6.03 42.69 -14.63
C THR A 318 5.52 43.09 -16.02
N VAL A 319 4.43 42.46 -16.48
CA VAL A 319 3.54 43.08 -17.49
C VAL A 319 2.20 43.37 -16.81
N ARG A 320 1.94 44.66 -16.61
CA ARG A 320 0.61 45.21 -16.32
C ARG A 320 -0.05 45.57 -17.65
N THR A 321 -1.31 45.18 -17.81
CA THR A 321 -2.29 46.03 -18.50
C THR A 321 -3.54 46.15 -17.64
N VAL A 322 -3.91 47.40 -17.43
CA VAL A 322 -4.95 47.92 -16.55
C VAL A 322 -6.19 48.24 -17.38
N HIS A 323 -7.37 47.95 -16.87
CA HIS A 323 -8.56 48.81 -16.74
C HIS A 323 -9.76 47.92 -16.38
N GLY A 324 -10.59 48.18 -15.38
CA GLY A 324 -10.70 49.31 -14.49
C GLY A 324 -12.14 49.40 -13.97
N SER A 325 -12.29 49.90 -12.74
CA SER A 325 -13.53 50.42 -12.12
C SER A 325 -14.59 49.38 -11.70
N LYS A 326 -15.22 49.45 -10.51
CA LYS A 326 -15.26 50.55 -9.53
C LYS A 326 -16.00 50.14 -8.23
N THR A 327 -15.50 50.69 -7.11
CA THR A 327 -16.21 51.25 -5.92
C THR A 327 -17.06 50.33 -5.03
N THR A 328 -16.60 50.06 -3.79
CA THR A 328 -16.85 50.78 -2.49
C THR A 328 -18.18 50.38 -1.84
N THR A 329 -18.35 50.23 -0.52
CA THR A 329 -17.83 50.98 0.65
C THR A 329 -18.22 50.16 1.90
N ALA A 330 -17.33 50.05 2.91
CA ALA A 330 -17.45 50.68 4.25
C ALA A 330 -18.36 49.92 5.24
N ASP A 331 -18.15 49.86 6.55
CA ASP A 331 -17.05 50.16 7.50
C ASP A 331 -17.60 49.75 8.90
N GLU A 332 -16.76 49.84 9.92
CA GLU A 332 -17.05 49.88 11.37
C GLU A 332 -17.28 48.52 12.06
N GLY A 333 -16.66 48.17 13.19
CA GLY A 333 -15.78 48.90 14.10
C GLY A 333 -16.09 48.51 15.56
N ALA A 334 -15.04 48.09 16.30
CA ALA A 334 -14.93 48.03 17.77
C ALA A 334 -15.88 47.05 18.51
N GLU A 335 -15.60 46.48 19.69
CA GLU A 335 -14.60 46.72 20.72
C GLU A 335 -14.53 45.50 21.67
N THR A 336 -13.41 45.37 22.36
CA THR A 336 -13.05 44.36 23.37
C THR A 336 -13.71 44.57 24.73
N VAL A 337 -14.10 43.48 25.44
CA VAL A 337 -14.04 43.41 26.91
C VAL A 337 -13.65 42.01 27.38
N THR A 338 -12.64 41.95 28.24
CA THR A 338 -12.10 40.80 28.97
C THR A 338 -12.51 40.91 30.43
N VAL A 339 -12.91 39.83 31.14
CA VAL A 339 -12.51 39.55 32.54
C VAL A 339 -12.60 38.03 32.84
N LYS A 340 -11.52 37.54 33.46
CA LYS A 340 -11.12 36.23 34.04
C LYS A 340 -11.91 35.78 35.31
N PRO A 341 -11.47 34.77 36.10
CA PRO A 341 -11.07 33.38 35.79
C PRO A 341 -11.70 32.35 36.77
N SER A 342 -11.48 31.05 36.55
CA SER A 342 -11.22 30.11 37.65
C SER A 342 -10.22 29.05 37.21
N ALA A 343 -9.10 28.99 37.93
CA ALA A 343 -8.03 28.00 37.84
C ALA A 343 -8.43 26.76 38.67
N VAL A 344 -7.83 25.56 38.66
CA VAL A 344 -6.44 25.03 38.65
C VAL A 344 -6.66 23.49 38.44
N ASN A 345 -5.91 22.67 37.71
CA ASN A 345 -4.48 22.36 37.82
C ASN A 345 -3.97 21.57 36.60
N ALA A 346 -2.71 21.79 36.26
CA ALA A 346 -1.99 21.16 35.17
C ALA A 346 -1.20 19.93 35.64
N HIS A 347 -0.98 18.97 34.74
CA HIS A 347 0.35 18.42 34.56
C HIS A 347 0.65 18.23 33.08
N ARG A 348 1.82 18.73 32.71
CA ARG A 348 2.33 19.00 31.36
C ARG A 348 3.23 17.85 30.92
N SER A 349 3.13 17.42 29.68
CA SER A 349 4.31 17.03 28.90
C SER A 349 4.09 17.34 27.43
N SER A 350 5.15 17.80 26.80
CA SER A 350 5.21 18.58 25.57
C SER A 350 5.52 17.73 24.34
N THR A 351 4.80 17.96 23.24
CA THR A 351 5.32 17.66 21.89
C THR A 351 4.79 18.66 20.87
N THR A 352 5.64 18.92 19.89
CA THR A 352 5.72 20.03 18.95
C THR A 352 4.67 19.95 17.84
N THR A 353 4.11 21.10 17.47
CA THR A 353 3.03 21.28 16.51
C THR A 353 3.50 21.10 15.06
N ALA A 354 2.86 20.20 14.31
CA ALA A 354 2.86 20.22 12.85
C ALA A 354 1.64 21.02 12.34
N THR A 355 1.87 21.81 11.30
CA THR A 355 0.96 22.81 10.75
C THR A 355 -0.23 22.16 10.03
N ALA A 356 -1.45 22.42 10.49
CA ALA A 356 -2.69 21.98 9.83
C ALA A 356 -3.09 22.93 8.68
N ILE A 357 -3.48 22.36 7.54
CA ILE A 357 -4.07 23.06 6.38
C ILE A 357 -5.61 22.92 6.43
N PRO A 358 -6.40 23.92 6.00
CA PRO A 358 -7.81 24.08 6.41
C PRO A 358 -8.79 23.12 5.72
N GLN A 359 -9.71 22.55 6.51
CA GLN A 359 -10.89 21.83 6.02
C GLN A 359 -11.97 22.79 5.50
N ILE A 360 -12.55 22.47 4.35
CA ILE A 360 -13.74 23.11 3.78
C ILE A 360 -14.98 22.41 4.37
N THR A 361 -15.78 23.13 5.14
CA THR A 361 -17.04 22.64 5.70
C THR A 361 -18.23 23.15 4.90
N GLU A 362 -19.01 22.26 4.28
CA GLU A 362 -20.40 22.54 3.88
C GLU A 362 -21.38 21.65 4.66
N LYS A 363 -22.42 22.27 5.24
CA LYS A 363 -23.49 21.62 6.01
C LYS A 363 -24.61 21.15 5.06
N PRO A 364 -25.19 19.94 5.24
CA PRO A 364 -26.46 19.59 4.61
C PRO A 364 -27.66 20.07 5.42
N GLY A 365 -28.61 20.70 4.71
CA GLY A 365 -29.89 21.18 5.23
C GLY A 365 -30.90 20.07 5.55
N LYS A 366 -31.89 20.47 6.36
CA LYS A 366 -32.98 19.64 6.91
C LYS A 366 -33.98 19.19 5.84
N GLY A 367 -34.41 17.92 5.93
CA GLY A 367 -35.81 17.56 5.75
C GLY A 367 -36.09 16.34 4.84
N CYS A 368 -36.44 15.20 5.45
CA CYS A 368 -37.71 14.50 5.14
C CYS A 368 -37.95 13.37 6.17
N ARG A 369 -39.12 13.34 6.81
CA ARG A 369 -39.54 12.31 7.77
C ARG A 369 -40.07 11.07 7.02
N ALA A 370 -39.48 9.90 7.28
CA ALA A 370 -40.06 8.60 6.90
C ALA A 370 -40.50 7.81 8.15
N ARG A 371 -41.71 7.24 8.08
CA ARG A 371 -42.42 6.53 9.17
C ARG A 371 -41.82 5.15 9.43
N ARG A 372 -41.67 4.77 10.71
CA ARG A 372 -41.32 3.42 11.19
C ARG A 372 -42.44 2.39 10.94
N PRO A 373 -42.16 1.16 10.51
CA PRO A 373 -43.09 0.04 10.64
C PRO A 373 -42.98 -0.63 12.02
N LYS A 374 -44.12 -1.01 12.59
CA LYS A 374 -44.26 -1.71 13.87
C LYS A 374 -43.96 -3.22 13.73
N SER A 375 -43.22 -3.76 14.69
CA SER A 375 -42.97 -5.19 14.90
C SER A 375 -44.26 -5.99 15.15
N ARG A 376 -44.46 -7.09 14.42
CA ARG A 376 -45.50 -8.10 14.69
C ARG A 376 -44.85 -9.32 15.36
N LYS A 377 -45.35 -9.65 16.56
CA LYS A 377 -45.07 -10.90 17.28
C LYS A 377 -45.71 -12.07 16.53
N HIS A 378 -44.96 -13.15 16.27
CA HIS A 378 -45.53 -14.45 15.90
C HIS A 378 -45.82 -15.27 17.15
N ARG A 379 -47.07 -15.75 17.24
CA ARG A 379 -47.54 -16.80 18.16
C ARG A 379 -47.37 -18.16 17.48
N SER A 380 -46.98 -19.17 18.26
CA SER A 380 -47.05 -20.59 17.90
C SER A 380 -48.50 -21.07 17.77
N VAL A 381 -48.75 -22.00 16.85
CA VAL A 381 -49.86 -22.97 16.93
C VAL A 381 -49.35 -24.31 16.44
N ALA A 382 -49.69 -25.35 17.20
CA ALA A 382 -49.41 -26.76 16.96
C ALA A 382 -50.21 -27.34 15.78
N ASN A 383 -49.60 -28.25 15.05
CA ASN A 383 -50.01 -29.66 14.92
C ASN A 383 -48.90 -30.45 14.22
#